data_AF-A0A540LGF1-F1
#
_entry.id   AF-A0A540LGF1-F1
#
_cell.length_a   1.000
_cell.length_b   1.000
_cell.length_c   1.000
_cell.angle_alpha   90.00
_cell.angle_beta   90.00
_cell.angle_gamma   90.00
#
_symmetry.space_group_name_H-M   'P 1'
#
loop_
_entity.id
_entity.type
_entity.pdbx_description
1 polymer ?
#
loop_
_entity_poly.entity_id
_entity_poly.type
_entity_poly.pdbx_seq_one_letter_code
_entity_poly.pdbx_strand_id
1 'polypeptide(L)'
;MAFAYSSAPSLANNCGRSGEFSEPRLESTSLPICLLSCLNTITIWGFEGKLGEMEAAKYLLKNTEVLKKMTIYTHDRLCKKEEFNKEFSMFEMGSKTCQVEFI
;
A
#
# COMPACT_ATOMS: atom_id res chain seq x y z
N MET A 1 14.12 14.39 -24.32
CA MET A 1 14.25 14.91 -22.94
C MET A 1 14.56 13.73 -22.05
N ALA A 2 15.82 13.61 -21.62
CA ALA A 2 16.30 12.50 -20.80
C ALA A 2 16.18 12.91 -19.33
N PHE A 3 15.64 12.03 -18.49
CA PHE A 3 15.88 12.08 -17.05
C PHE A 3 16.58 10.79 -16.66
N ALA A 4 17.84 10.97 -16.24
CA ALA A 4 18.65 9.95 -15.63
C ALA A 4 18.08 9.64 -14.23
N TYR A 5 17.81 8.37 -13.95
CA TYR A 5 17.69 7.92 -12.58
C TYR A 5 19.04 7.33 -12.15
N SER A 6 19.65 8.04 -11.20
CA SER A 6 20.91 7.70 -10.55
C SER A 6 20.85 6.34 -9.84
N SER A 7 21.93 5.60 -9.94
CA SER A 7 22.17 4.27 -9.37
C SER A 7 22.13 4.19 -7.84
N ALA A 8 21.46 3.15 -7.34
CA ALA A 8 21.67 2.25 -6.18
C ALA A 8 22.25 2.75 -4.81
N PRO A 9 21.92 2.04 -3.71
CA PRO A 9 22.84 0.97 -3.31
C PRO A 9 22.15 -0.38 -3.14
N SER A 10 22.85 -1.40 -3.61
CA SER A 10 22.58 -2.82 -3.41
C SER A 10 22.68 -3.21 -1.93
N LEU A 11 21.65 -3.85 -1.40
CA LEU A 11 21.79 -4.82 -0.30
C LEU A 11 20.95 -6.04 -0.66
N ALA A 12 21.67 -7.07 -1.11
CA ALA A 12 21.11 -8.40 -1.30
C ALA A 12 20.81 -9.01 0.07
N ASN A 13 19.56 -9.39 0.31
CA ASN A 13 19.17 -10.34 1.33
C ASN A 13 17.93 -11.11 0.86
N ASN A 14 18.21 -12.32 0.37
CA ASN A 14 17.27 -13.29 -0.16
C ASN A 14 16.19 -13.67 0.86
N CYS A 15 14.92 -13.50 0.49
CA CYS A 15 13.81 -14.23 1.10
C CYS A 15 12.83 -14.70 0.00
N GLY A 16 13.06 -15.93 -0.48
CA GLY A 16 12.02 -16.90 -0.85
C GLY A 16 11.06 -16.62 -2.03
N ARG A 17 11.30 -17.34 -3.13
CA ARG A 17 10.43 -17.78 -4.25
C ARG A 17 9.38 -16.79 -4.78
N SER A 18 9.72 -16.23 -5.94
CA SER A 18 8.83 -15.68 -6.95
C SER A 18 7.73 -16.68 -7.33
N GLY A 19 6.54 -16.47 -6.79
CA GLY A 19 5.33 -16.78 -7.54
C GLY A 19 5.14 -15.65 -8.53
N GLU A 20 5.38 -15.91 -9.81
CA GLU A 20 4.96 -15.02 -10.88
C GLU A 20 3.43 -15.03 -10.91
N PHE A 21 2.80 -14.15 -10.15
CA PHE A 21 1.38 -13.88 -10.30
C PHE A 21 1.25 -12.78 -11.34
N SER A 22 0.79 -13.15 -12.53
CA SER A 22 0.50 -12.23 -13.63
C SER A 22 -0.48 -11.18 -13.12
N GLU A 23 -0.11 -9.90 -13.21
CA GLU A 23 -0.98 -8.76 -12.89
C GLU A 23 -2.31 -8.90 -13.63
N PRO A 24 -3.45 -9.04 -12.93
CA PRO A 24 -4.70 -8.67 -13.56
C PRO A 24 -4.69 -7.14 -13.67
N ARG A 25 -4.53 -6.64 -14.90
CA ARG A 25 -4.80 -5.24 -15.23
C ARG A 25 -6.27 -4.96 -14.87
N LEU A 26 -6.50 -4.43 -13.68
CA LEU A 26 -7.81 -3.96 -13.24
C LEU A 26 -8.12 -2.65 -13.96
N GLU A 27 -8.40 -2.75 -15.26
CA GLU A 27 -9.14 -1.74 -16.01
C GLU A 27 -10.62 -1.84 -15.62
N SER A 28 -10.93 -1.74 -14.32
CA SER A 28 -12.29 -1.74 -13.81
C SER A 28 -12.85 -0.33 -13.92
N THR A 29 -13.65 -0.12 -14.96
CA THR A 29 -14.24 1.17 -15.37
C THR A 29 -15.27 1.77 -14.39
N SER A 30 -15.44 1.20 -13.20
CA SER A 30 -16.21 1.82 -12.13
C SER A 30 -15.86 1.21 -10.78
N LEU A 31 -15.36 2.04 -9.87
CA LEU A 31 -15.23 1.68 -8.47
C LEU A 31 -16.62 1.60 -7.83
N PRO A 32 -16.87 0.63 -6.94
CA PRO A 32 -18.14 0.59 -6.24
C PRO A 32 -18.30 1.87 -5.43
N ILE A 33 -19.48 2.50 -5.52
CA ILE A 33 -19.78 3.80 -4.88
C ILE A 33 -19.50 3.76 -3.38
N CYS A 34 -19.70 2.61 -2.73
CA CYS A 34 -19.39 2.44 -1.32
C CYS A 34 -17.92 2.66 -0.98
N LEU A 35 -17.00 2.25 -1.88
CA LEU A 35 -15.57 2.50 -1.74
C LEU A 35 -15.27 3.99 -1.82
N LEU A 36 -15.93 4.71 -2.72
CA LEU A 36 -15.67 6.14 -2.92
C LEU A 36 -16.26 7.00 -1.82
N SER A 37 -17.50 6.70 -1.39
CA SER A 37 -18.33 7.65 -0.62
C SER A 37 -18.69 7.20 0.79
N CYS A 38 -18.49 5.93 1.16
CA CYS A 38 -18.99 5.39 2.44
C CYS A 38 -17.92 4.70 3.29
N LEU A 39 -16.74 4.43 2.76
CA LEU A 39 -15.73 3.63 3.45
C LEU A 39 -14.86 4.49 4.37
N ASN A 40 -15.28 4.64 5.63
CA ASN A 40 -14.55 5.45 6.60
C ASN A 40 -13.40 4.71 7.30
N THR A 41 -13.41 3.38 7.30
CA THR A 41 -12.39 2.58 8.00
C THR A 41 -12.06 1.31 7.24
N ILE A 42 -10.77 0.99 7.18
CA ILE A 42 -10.25 -0.23 6.56
C ILE A 42 -9.32 -0.93 7.55
N THR A 43 -9.39 -2.25 7.60
CA THR A 43 -8.49 -3.08 8.39
C THR A 43 -7.90 -4.19 7.53
N ILE A 44 -6.58 -4.26 7.46
CA ILE A 44 -5.85 -5.34 6.77
C ILE A 44 -5.18 -6.22 7.83
N TRP A 45 -5.41 -7.52 7.75
CA TRP A 45 -4.82 -8.52 8.63
C TRP A 45 -3.71 -9.29 7.94
N GLY A 46 -2.70 -9.72 8.70
CA GLY A 46 -1.63 -10.59 8.19
C GLY A 46 -0.76 -9.92 7.13
N PHE A 47 -0.60 -8.60 7.19
CA PHE A 47 0.16 -7.85 6.20
C PHE A 47 1.65 -8.20 6.28
N GLU A 48 2.19 -8.78 5.21
CA GLU A 48 3.60 -9.19 5.11
C GLU A 48 4.46 -8.17 4.34
N GLY A 49 3.81 -7.22 3.67
CA GLY A 49 4.43 -6.23 2.79
C GLY A 49 4.80 -6.81 1.44
N LYS A 50 4.03 -7.78 0.96
CA LYS A 50 4.18 -8.28 -0.42
C LYS A 50 3.71 -7.20 -1.39
N LEU A 51 4.29 -7.18 -2.59
CA LEU A 51 3.97 -6.16 -3.61
C LEU A 51 2.47 -5.97 -3.81
N GLY A 52 1.72 -7.07 -4.00
CA GLY A 52 0.27 -7.00 -4.17
C GLY A 52 -0.50 -6.48 -2.94
N GLU A 53 0.00 -6.74 -1.73
CA GLU A 53 -0.60 -6.18 -0.50
C GLU A 53 -0.36 -4.68 -0.42
N MET A 54 0.84 -4.23 -0.77
CA MET A 54 1.20 -2.82 -0.80
C MET A 54 0.43 -2.05 -1.87
N GLU A 55 0.29 -2.62 -3.06
CA GLU A 55 -0.49 -2.06 -4.16
C GLU A 55 -1.97 -1.96 -3.80
N ALA A 56 -2.54 -3.02 -3.21
CA ALA A 56 -3.92 -2.99 -2.73
C ALA A 56 -4.13 -1.90 -1.67
N ALA A 57 -3.22 -1.79 -0.70
CA ALA A 57 -3.32 -0.76 0.34
C ALA A 57 -3.21 0.66 -0.24
N LYS A 58 -2.26 0.91 -1.14
CA LYS A 58 -2.12 2.19 -1.85
C LYS A 58 -3.34 2.52 -2.70
N TYR A 59 -3.89 1.53 -3.39
CA TYR A 59 -5.09 1.70 -4.19
C TYR A 59 -6.27 2.15 -3.33
N LEU A 60 -6.47 1.51 -2.18
CA LEU A 60 -7.52 1.89 -1.24
C LEU A 60 -7.32 3.31 -0.71
N LEU A 61 -6.10 3.66 -0.29
CA LEU A 61 -5.78 5.00 0.21
C LEU A 61 -5.96 6.09 -0.85
N LYS A 62 -5.62 5.80 -2.12
CA LYS A 62 -5.72 6.75 -3.21
C LYS A 62 -7.17 7.00 -3.64
N ASN A 63 -7.99 5.96 -3.67
CA ASN A 63 -9.33 6.05 -4.25
C ASN A 63 -10.44 6.35 -3.23
N THR A 64 -10.15 6.26 -1.91
CA THR A 64 -11.16 6.48 -0.87
C THR A 64 -11.07 7.89 -0.30
N GLU A 65 -11.91 8.81 -0.79
CA GLU A 65 -11.90 10.22 -0.38
C GLU A 65 -12.41 10.45 1.05
N VAL A 66 -13.30 9.58 1.55
CA VAL A 66 -13.93 9.70 2.87
C VAL A 66 -13.24 8.85 3.96
N LEU A 67 -12.10 8.24 3.64
CA LEU A 67 -11.38 7.37 4.56
C LEU A 67 -10.86 8.17 5.75
N LYS A 68 -11.14 7.71 6.96
CA LYS A 68 -10.67 8.34 8.20
C LYS A 68 -9.53 7.55 8.84
N LYS A 69 -9.57 6.22 8.73
CA LYS A 69 -8.59 5.36 9.37
C LYS A 69 -8.31 4.11 8.55
N MET A 70 -7.05 3.75 8.45
CA MET A 70 -6.60 2.47 7.94
C MET A 70 -5.70 1.81 8.96
N THR A 71 -6.02 0.58 9.35
CA THR A 71 -5.24 -0.20 10.30
C THR A 71 -4.65 -1.43 9.62
N ILE A 72 -3.34 -1.59 9.72
CA ILE A 72 -2.60 -2.68 9.09
C ILE A 72 -1.95 -3.51 10.20
N TYR A 73 -2.45 -4.72 10.39
CA TYR A 73 -1.89 -5.68 11.34
C TYR A 73 -0.76 -6.46 10.68
N THR A 74 0.44 -6.31 11.21
CA THR A 74 1.63 -7.01 10.72
C THR A 74 2.04 -8.08 11.72
N HIS A 75 2.53 -9.22 11.24
CA HIS A 75 3.10 -10.23 12.15
C HIS A 75 4.49 -9.76 12.59
N ASP A 76 4.62 -9.33 13.86
CA ASP A 76 5.82 -9.00 14.66
C ASP A 76 7.15 -8.80 13.91
N ARG A 77 7.08 -8.02 12.82
CA ARG A 77 8.20 -7.62 11.97
C ARG A 77 8.39 -6.13 12.14
N LEU A 78 8.66 -5.71 13.37
CA LEU A 78 8.94 -4.31 13.71
C LEU A 78 9.97 -3.68 12.75
N CYS A 79 10.94 -4.47 12.26
CA CYS A 79 11.94 -4.04 11.29
C CYS A 79 11.35 -3.49 9.97
N LYS A 80 10.15 -3.92 9.57
CA LYS A 80 9.48 -3.43 8.35
C LYS A 80 8.44 -2.34 8.62
N LYS A 81 8.01 -2.17 9.87
CA LYS A 81 7.01 -1.18 10.26
C LYS A 81 7.45 0.24 9.92
N GLU A 82 8.71 0.58 10.19
CA GLU A 82 9.27 1.90 9.85
C GLU A 82 9.39 2.11 8.33
N GLU A 83 9.74 1.06 7.58
CA GLU A 83 9.83 1.10 6.13
C GLU A 83 8.47 1.36 5.50
N PHE A 84 7.44 0.62 5.90
CA PHE A 84 6.07 0.87 5.45
C PHE A 84 5.61 2.27 5.87
N ASN A 85 5.83 2.68 7.11
CA ASN A 85 5.46 4.04 7.54
C ASN A 85 6.07 5.13 6.65
N LYS A 86 7.35 5.00 6.26
CA LYS A 86 7.99 5.97 5.35
C LYS A 86 7.35 5.94 3.97
N GLU A 87 7.13 4.76 3.42
CA GLU A 87 6.56 4.61 2.08
C GLU A 87 5.12 5.15 2.00
N PHE A 88 4.28 4.83 2.99
CA PHE A 88 2.91 5.32 3.06
C PHE A 88 2.84 6.82 3.42
N SER A 89 3.82 7.36 4.13
CA SER A 89 3.91 8.80 4.43
C SER A 89 4.27 9.64 3.19
N MET A 90 5.05 9.08 2.27
CA MET A 90 5.40 9.75 1.00
C MET A 90 4.28 9.65 -0.06
N PHE A 91 3.24 8.88 0.20
CA PHE A 91 2.20 8.57 -0.78
C PHE A 91 1.07 9.61 -0.75
N GLU A 92 0.58 10.02 -1.93
CA GLU A 92 -0.59 10.89 -2.04
C GLU A 92 -1.87 10.14 -1.69
N MET A 93 -2.49 10.53 -0.57
CA MET A 93 -3.76 9.97 -0.12
C MET A 93 -4.95 10.69 -0.76
N GLY A 94 -6.00 9.93 -1.11
CA GLY A 94 -7.27 10.49 -1.58
C GLY A 94 -8.01 11.26 -0.49
N SER A 95 -7.91 10.81 0.76
CA SER A 95 -8.42 11.52 1.94
C SER A 95 -7.30 12.27 2.67
N LYS A 96 -7.49 13.58 2.87
CA LYS A 96 -6.60 14.43 3.68
C LYS A 96 -6.69 14.14 5.19
N THR A 97 -7.73 13.43 5.61
CA THR A 97 -8.00 13.15 7.03
C THR A 97 -7.66 11.73 7.45
N CYS A 98 -7.29 10.87 6.49
CA CYS A 98 -6.98 9.48 6.75
C CYS A 98 -5.72 9.34 7.60
N GLN A 99 -5.81 8.54 8.66
CA GLN A 99 -4.68 8.11 9.46
C GLN A 99 -4.36 6.65 9.17
N VAL A 100 -3.10 6.35 8.86
CA VAL A 100 -2.62 4.98 8.65
C VAL A 100 -1.86 4.53 9.91
N GLU A 101 -2.30 3.44 10.51
CA GLU A 101 -1.70 2.85 11.70
C GLU A 101 -1.25 1.42 11.41
N PHE A 102 0.01 1.14 11.70
CA PHE A 102 0.56 -0.22 11.68
C PHE A 102 0.54 -0.76 13.11
N ILE A 103 -0.13 -1.88 13.33
CA ILE A 103 -0.22 -2.57 14.62
C ILE A 103 0.63 -3.83 14.57
#